data_AF-Q22TI3-F1
#
_entry.id   AF-Q22TI3-F1
#
_cell.length_a   1.000
_cell.length_b   1.000
_cell.length_c   1.000
_cell.angle_alpha   90.00
_cell.angle_beta   90.00
_cell.angle_gamma   90.00
#
_symmetry.space_group_name_H-M   'P 1'
#
loop_
_entity.id
_entity.type
_entity.pdbx_description
1 polymer ?
#
loop_
_entity_poly.entity_id
_entity_poly.type
_entity_poly.pdbx_seq_one_letter_code
_entity_poly.pdbx_strand_id
1 'polypeptide(L)'
;MNFKLLILSLSFIYQIFSQGTGITVCVSNSSCSQCTSCTNCSNVTWQYNQSSNTCAVADCTKIPSSPEGLTDNLCASCPPSTGANFASLDGTQCVSSSQSCINATNGNGQNWTDSDCGKCSSTYQYANSKGTQCVNSGQPCNSQSGWTDSNCSLCFPNTFANSQGTACVGSQFSCQNRSQSQNWSDDDCKLCNPQKQFATSDFSNCCASSQSCQSKSNWTDPDCSQCQPNTFASNDKSKCVASSQSCSSNNGWQDTDCQLCFTNLKFANTQATQCVNSSQTCNAGSNWNDTDCQLCNNSQTFASSDKTKCVNTSQSCSSASNWTNQNCVLCSTNTPYAAADKQSCVASSQPCNSTSNWSDTDCSLCNPKSPFASLDYNSCVNSSQSCTSVSGWKDSDCKLCSPSTQFASSDGTTCVASTQSCQSNSNWTDQNCGLCNPSTPYANSMKNGCADPSISCIVRDPTQASQVWTDSDCQACYQVGYRSLPDGSNCVNCLAKSGMSNSDCALCNGTDDGDNQFANSQGQCVSVNCQQTSGWVDSDCAVCNPKTPNASSDGTTCLNTTYKALLATSLIAFLLILI
;
A
#
# COMPACT_ATOMS: atom_id res chain seq x y z
N MET A 1 -64.13 -103.93 34.42
CA MET A 1 -64.07 -103.72 32.95
C MET A 1 -64.28 -102.25 32.65
N ASN A 2 -63.40 -101.66 31.85
CA ASN A 2 -63.13 -100.21 31.80
C ASN A 2 -64.04 -99.50 30.78
N PHE A 3 -64.99 -98.69 31.24
CA PHE A 3 -65.97 -97.96 30.41
C PHE A 3 -65.31 -96.97 29.43
N LYS A 4 -64.07 -96.53 29.71
CA LYS A 4 -63.27 -95.67 28.82
C LYS A 4 -62.82 -96.38 27.53
N LEU A 5 -62.68 -97.71 27.50
CA LEU A 5 -62.28 -98.42 26.29
C LEU A 5 -63.43 -98.58 25.28
N LEU A 6 -64.67 -98.61 25.75
CA LEU A 6 -65.86 -98.75 24.90
C LEU A 6 -66.24 -97.43 24.21
N ILE A 7 -66.02 -96.29 24.87
CA ILE A 7 -66.26 -94.97 24.27
C ILE A 7 -65.18 -94.67 23.22
N LEU A 8 -63.92 -95.05 23.46
CA LEU A 8 -62.84 -94.93 22.47
C LEU A 8 -63.04 -95.84 21.24
N SER A 9 -63.62 -97.04 21.39
CA SER A 9 -63.92 -97.90 20.24
C SER A 9 -65.16 -97.45 19.45
N LEU A 10 -66.18 -96.88 20.09
CA LEU A 10 -67.36 -96.32 19.40
C LEU A 10 -67.05 -95.03 18.64
N SER A 11 -66.13 -94.19 19.11
CA SER A 11 -65.66 -93.02 18.35
C SER A 11 -64.80 -93.40 17.14
N PHE A 12 -64.07 -94.53 17.19
CA PHE A 12 -63.27 -95.01 16.06
C PHE A 12 -64.15 -95.65 14.96
N ILE A 13 -65.26 -96.29 15.31
CA ILE A 13 -66.18 -96.89 14.32
C ILE A 13 -67.03 -95.83 13.62
N TYR A 14 -67.37 -94.71 14.28
CA TYR A 14 -68.11 -93.62 13.63
C TYR A 14 -67.29 -92.86 12.56
N GLN A 15 -65.96 -92.96 12.59
CA GLN A 15 -65.11 -92.39 11.54
C GLN A 15 -64.91 -93.30 10.31
N ILE A 16 -65.39 -94.55 10.33
CA ILE A 16 -65.16 -95.51 9.24
C ILE A 16 -66.34 -95.55 8.22
N PHE A 17 -67.51 -94.95 8.52
CA PHE A 17 -68.70 -94.99 7.65
C PHE A 17 -69.35 -93.62 7.38
N SER A 18 -68.56 -92.61 7.07
CA SER A 18 -69.06 -91.42 6.37
C SER A 18 -68.42 -91.35 4.99
N GLN A 19 -68.87 -92.21 4.07
CA GLN A 19 -68.66 -91.99 2.64
C GLN A 19 -69.56 -90.82 2.22
N GLY A 20 -69.10 -89.60 2.49
CA GLY A 20 -69.80 -88.41 2.06
C GLY A 20 -69.63 -88.26 0.56
N THR A 21 -70.69 -88.49 -0.21
CA THR A 21 -70.81 -87.92 -1.55
C THR A 21 -70.59 -86.42 -1.43
N GLY A 22 -69.81 -85.84 -2.34
CA GLY A 22 -69.54 -84.40 -2.33
C GLY A 22 -70.83 -83.57 -2.40
N ILE A 23 -70.73 -82.35 -1.91
CA ILE A 23 -71.72 -81.29 -2.10
C ILE A 23 -71.76 -80.94 -3.59
N THR A 24 -72.95 -80.60 -4.08
CA THR A 24 -73.21 -80.20 -5.45
C THR A 24 -72.66 -78.80 -5.76
N VAL A 25 -71.84 -78.64 -6.81
CA VAL A 25 -71.11 -77.36 -7.05
C VAL A 25 -71.22 -76.80 -8.46
N CYS A 26 -71.01 -77.61 -9.50
CA CYS A 26 -70.97 -77.09 -10.87
C CYS A 26 -72.40 -76.90 -11.38
N VAL A 27 -72.78 -75.67 -11.78
CA VAL A 27 -73.97 -75.38 -12.60
C VAL A 27 -73.53 -74.63 -13.85
N SER A 28 -72.81 -75.29 -14.78
CA SER A 28 -72.38 -74.61 -16.01
C SER A 28 -73.43 -74.78 -17.11
N ASN A 29 -73.99 -73.65 -17.55
CA ASN A 29 -74.81 -73.39 -18.74
C ASN A 29 -75.26 -74.61 -19.56
N SER A 30 -76.51 -75.03 -19.31
CA SER A 30 -77.48 -75.72 -20.21
C SER A 30 -77.03 -76.88 -21.12
N SER A 31 -75.80 -77.38 -21.05
CA SER A 31 -75.30 -78.40 -22.00
C SER A 31 -74.17 -79.27 -21.44
N CYS A 32 -74.21 -79.64 -20.16
CA CYS A 32 -73.35 -80.69 -19.60
C CYS A 32 -74.14 -81.99 -19.43
N SER A 33 -74.15 -82.84 -20.44
CA SER A 33 -74.55 -84.26 -20.27
C SER A 33 -73.44 -85.08 -19.58
N GLN A 34 -72.25 -84.50 -19.38
CA GLN A 34 -71.07 -85.10 -18.75
C GLN A 34 -70.31 -84.04 -17.95
N CYS A 35 -69.79 -84.38 -16.77
CA CYS A 35 -69.03 -83.48 -15.88
C CYS A 35 -67.62 -83.14 -16.39
N THR A 36 -67.41 -83.12 -17.71
CA THR A 36 -66.13 -82.95 -18.41
C THR A 36 -65.49 -81.58 -18.19
N SER A 37 -66.23 -80.57 -17.73
CA SER A 37 -65.69 -79.25 -17.38
C SER A 37 -65.18 -79.15 -15.94
N CYS A 38 -65.49 -80.12 -15.07
CA CYS A 38 -65.06 -80.12 -13.66
C CYS A 38 -63.83 -81.02 -13.41
N THR A 39 -63.34 -81.72 -14.45
CA THR A 39 -62.24 -82.69 -14.40
C THR A 39 -60.85 -82.04 -14.54
N ASN A 40 -60.30 -81.52 -13.44
CA ASN A 40 -58.89 -81.10 -13.38
C ASN A 40 -58.04 -81.82 -12.31
N CYS A 41 -58.63 -82.64 -11.44
CA CYS A 41 -57.86 -83.49 -10.52
C CYS A 41 -57.80 -84.94 -11.02
N SER A 42 -56.58 -85.41 -11.26
CA SER A 42 -56.28 -86.83 -11.41
C SER A 42 -56.70 -87.56 -10.14
N ASN A 43 -57.50 -88.62 -10.25
CA ASN A 43 -57.95 -89.53 -9.17
C ASN A 43 -59.31 -89.26 -8.50
N VAL A 44 -60.10 -88.28 -8.94
CA VAL A 44 -61.50 -88.10 -8.47
C VAL A 44 -62.51 -88.34 -9.59
N THR A 45 -63.56 -89.10 -9.29
CA THR A 45 -64.68 -89.35 -10.21
C THR A 45 -65.79 -88.35 -9.94
N TRP A 46 -66.16 -87.57 -10.95
CA TRP A 46 -67.31 -86.67 -10.87
C TRP A 46 -68.59 -87.42 -11.24
N GLN A 47 -69.63 -87.25 -10.43
CA GLN A 47 -70.95 -87.78 -10.69
C GLN A 47 -71.89 -86.65 -11.12
N TYR A 48 -72.55 -86.86 -12.27
CA TYR A 48 -73.57 -85.96 -12.78
C TYR A 48 -74.92 -86.29 -12.15
N ASN A 49 -75.55 -85.32 -11.51
CA ASN A 49 -76.91 -85.43 -11.01
C ASN A 49 -77.88 -84.83 -12.04
N GLN A 50 -78.58 -85.71 -12.76
CA GLN A 50 -79.54 -85.32 -13.79
C GLN A 50 -80.70 -84.47 -13.25
N SER A 51 -81.10 -84.67 -12.00
CA SER A 51 -82.27 -84.02 -11.39
C SER A 51 -82.04 -82.53 -11.11
N SER A 52 -80.79 -82.18 -10.76
CA SER A 52 -80.40 -80.80 -10.42
C SER A 52 -79.51 -80.14 -11.48
N ASN A 53 -79.20 -80.86 -12.58
CA ASN A 53 -78.29 -80.42 -13.64
C ASN A 53 -76.93 -79.93 -13.08
N THR A 54 -76.35 -80.74 -12.19
CA THR A 54 -75.16 -80.35 -11.43
C THR A 54 -74.17 -81.49 -11.26
N CYS A 55 -72.91 -81.16 -11.01
CA CYS A 55 -71.87 -82.15 -10.71
C CYS A 55 -71.39 -82.08 -9.25
N ALA A 56 -71.11 -83.25 -8.68
CA ALA A 56 -70.45 -83.43 -7.38
C ALA A 56 -69.39 -84.53 -7.48
N VAL A 57 -68.37 -84.49 -6.63
CA VAL A 57 -67.39 -85.57 -6.51
C VAL A 57 -68.05 -86.78 -5.86
N ALA A 58 -67.94 -87.95 -6.47
CA ALA A 58 -68.62 -89.16 -6.01
C ALA A 58 -68.11 -89.65 -4.65
N ASP A 59 -66.82 -89.46 -4.38
CA ASP A 59 -66.16 -89.90 -3.14
C ASP A 59 -65.03 -88.93 -2.75
N CYS A 60 -65.29 -88.08 -1.76
CA CYS A 60 -64.32 -87.12 -1.26
C CYS A 60 -63.11 -87.79 -0.57
N THR A 61 -63.18 -89.07 -0.19
CA THR A 61 -62.06 -89.78 0.45
C THR A 61 -60.94 -90.15 -0.54
N LYS A 62 -61.20 -90.03 -1.85
CA LYS A 62 -60.20 -90.25 -2.91
C LYS A 62 -59.31 -89.04 -3.15
N ILE A 63 -59.60 -87.90 -2.53
CA ILE A 63 -58.71 -86.75 -2.53
C ILE A 63 -57.52 -87.10 -1.63
N PRO A 64 -56.28 -87.14 -2.16
CA PRO A 64 -55.11 -87.46 -1.36
C PRO A 64 -54.94 -86.42 -0.24
N SER A 65 -54.29 -86.81 0.86
CA SER A 65 -54.04 -85.92 2.01
C SER A 65 -53.13 -84.73 1.70
N SER A 66 -52.38 -84.79 0.60
CA SER A 66 -51.56 -83.70 0.06
C SER A 66 -51.89 -83.53 -1.43
N PRO A 67 -53.07 -82.98 -1.74
CA PRO A 67 -53.50 -82.84 -3.12
C PRO A 67 -52.74 -81.70 -3.79
N GLU A 68 -52.33 -81.90 -5.04
CA GLU A 68 -51.86 -80.83 -5.92
C GLU A 68 -52.94 -80.57 -6.99
N GLY A 69 -53.09 -79.32 -7.41
CA GLY A 69 -54.05 -78.94 -8.45
C GLY A 69 -55.51 -78.89 -7.98
N LEU A 70 -55.77 -78.62 -6.70
CA LEU A 70 -57.11 -78.34 -6.22
C LEU A 70 -57.73 -77.17 -6.99
N THR A 71 -59.04 -77.26 -7.25
CA THR A 71 -59.82 -76.21 -7.89
C THR A 71 -60.97 -75.81 -6.98
N ASP A 72 -61.53 -74.60 -7.15
CA ASP A 72 -62.70 -74.16 -6.37
C ASP A 72 -63.86 -75.16 -6.49
N ASN A 73 -64.06 -75.74 -7.68
CA ASN A 73 -65.10 -76.74 -7.89
C ASN A 73 -64.88 -77.97 -7.00
N LEU A 74 -63.63 -78.42 -6.87
CA LEU A 74 -63.29 -79.55 -6.01
C LEU A 74 -63.44 -79.19 -4.52
N CYS A 75 -62.98 -78.00 -4.12
CA CYS A 75 -63.06 -77.54 -2.74
C CYS A 75 -64.49 -77.28 -2.26
N ALA A 76 -65.34 -76.71 -3.10
CA ALA A 76 -66.76 -76.56 -2.79
C ALA A 76 -67.51 -77.90 -2.80
N SER A 77 -66.99 -78.94 -3.51
CA SER A 77 -67.66 -80.24 -3.56
C SER A 77 -67.26 -81.09 -2.37
N CYS A 78 -66.01 -81.01 -1.96
CA CYS A 78 -65.47 -81.74 -0.84
C CYS A 78 -64.78 -80.80 0.15
N PRO A 79 -65.50 -79.85 0.78
CA PRO A 79 -64.88 -78.91 1.69
C PRO A 79 -64.39 -79.66 2.94
N PRO A 80 -63.12 -79.49 3.35
CA PRO A 80 -62.59 -80.14 4.55
C PRO A 80 -63.21 -79.59 5.84
N SER A 81 -63.82 -78.41 5.78
CA SER A 81 -64.55 -77.77 6.87
C SER A 81 -65.60 -76.81 6.32
N THR A 82 -66.61 -76.48 7.12
CA THR A 82 -67.70 -75.56 6.72
C THR A 82 -67.14 -74.23 6.22
N GLY A 83 -67.46 -73.87 4.97
CA GLY A 83 -67.06 -72.62 4.35
C GLY A 83 -65.71 -72.66 3.60
N ALA A 84 -64.94 -73.75 3.69
CA ALA A 84 -63.68 -73.92 2.97
C ALA A 84 -63.90 -74.30 1.49
N ASN A 85 -64.60 -73.43 0.76
CA ASN A 85 -65.15 -73.72 -0.57
C ASN A 85 -64.20 -73.38 -1.72
N PHE A 86 -63.10 -72.69 -1.46
CA PHE A 86 -62.19 -72.19 -2.50
C PHE A 86 -60.83 -72.87 -2.39
N ALA A 87 -60.18 -73.15 -3.51
CA ALA A 87 -58.81 -73.66 -3.49
C ALA A 87 -57.83 -72.53 -3.19
N SER A 88 -56.76 -72.80 -2.45
CA SER A 88 -55.66 -71.85 -2.23
C SER A 88 -54.93 -71.50 -3.53
N LEU A 89 -54.14 -70.42 -3.51
CA LEU A 89 -53.39 -69.93 -4.69
C LEU A 89 -52.40 -70.95 -5.25
N ASP A 90 -51.82 -71.80 -4.41
CA ASP A 90 -50.91 -72.89 -4.78
C ASP A 90 -51.65 -74.20 -5.14
N GLY A 91 -52.97 -74.24 -4.98
CA GLY A 91 -53.80 -75.41 -5.27
C GLY A 91 -53.57 -76.60 -4.32
N THR A 92 -53.04 -76.36 -3.11
CA THR A 92 -52.69 -77.44 -2.16
C THR A 92 -53.70 -77.67 -1.05
N GLN A 93 -54.56 -76.68 -0.75
CA GLN A 93 -55.57 -76.76 0.30
C GLN A 93 -56.87 -76.04 -0.07
N CYS A 94 -57.97 -76.38 0.62
CA CYS A 94 -59.24 -75.67 0.52
C CYS A 94 -59.39 -74.69 1.69
N VAL A 95 -59.77 -73.45 1.40
CA VAL A 95 -59.70 -72.31 2.33
C VAL A 95 -61.02 -71.57 2.43
N SER A 96 -61.30 -71.02 3.62
CA SER A 96 -62.55 -70.29 3.94
C SER A 96 -62.42 -68.80 3.64
N SER A 97 -62.01 -68.49 2.41
CA SER A 97 -61.94 -67.12 1.86
C SER A 97 -63.34 -66.61 1.52
N SER A 98 -63.53 -65.29 1.44
CA SER A 98 -64.82 -64.74 0.96
C SER A 98 -65.03 -64.97 -0.54
N GLN A 99 -63.95 -65.21 -1.31
CA GLN A 99 -63.97 -65.44 -2.75
C GLN A 99 -62.93 -66.49 -3.19
N SER A 100 -63.06 -66.93 -4.45
CA SER A 100 -62.10 -67.80 -5.13
C SER A 100 -60.69 -67.24 -5.07
N CYS A 101 -59.70 -68.04 -4.65
CA CYS A 101 -58.33 -67.57 -4.66
C CYS A 101 -57.68 -67.60 -6.04
N ILE A 102 -58.17 -68.47 -6.94
CA ILE A 102 -57.59 -68.70 -8.27
C ILE A 102 -58.21 -67.78 -9.34
N ASN A 103 -59.49 -67.41 -9.17
CA ASN A 103 -60.27 -66.69 -10.18
C ASN A 103 -60.60 -65.22 -9.80
N ALA A 104 -60.04 -64.68 -8.71
CA ALA A 104 -60.40 -63.34 -8.22
C ALA A 104 -59.97 -62.15 -9.09
N THR A 105 -59.46 -62.37 -10.29
CA THR A 105 -59.36 -61.29 -11.28
C THR A 105 -60.68 -61.15 -12.06
N ASN A 106 -61.45 -60.11 -11.73
CA ASN A 106 -62.50 -59.50 -12.58
C ASN A 106 -63.83 -60.25 -12.82
N GLY A 107 -64.47 -60.81 -11.78
CA GLY A 107 -65.84 -61.34 -11.89
C GLY A 107 -66.94 -60.50 -11.24
N ASN A 108 -66.80 -60.17 -9.95
CA ASN A 108 -67.90 -59.65 -9.12
C ASN A 108 -67.68 -58.25 -8.53
N GLY A 109 -66.65 -57.52 -8.96
CA GLY A 109 -66.42 -56.12 -8.56
C GLY A 109 -66.06 -55.88 -7.10
N GLN A 110 -65.66 -56.92 -6.35
CA GLN A 110 -65.14 -56.76 -4.98
C GLN A 110 -63.63 -56.93 -4.94
N ASN A 111 -63.01 -56.13 -4.09
CA ASN A 111 -61.57 -56.03 -3.90
C ASN A 111 -61.08 -57.08 -2.90
N TRP A 112 -59.91 -57.68 -3.17
CA TRP A 112 -59.17 -58.50 -2.19
C TRP A 112 -58.98 -57.73 -0.88
N THR A 113 -59.19 -58.42 0.24
CA THR A 113 -58.82 -57.94 1.58
C THR A 113 -57.64 -58.71 2.14
N ASP A 114 -56.91 -58.15 3.11
CA ASP A 114 -55.82 -58.86 3.81
C ASP A 114 -56.30 -60.18 4.44
N SER A 115 -57.56 -60.22 4.90
CA SER A 115 -58.20 -61.43 5.44
C SER A 115 -58.34 -62.52 4.37
N ASP A 116 -58.72 -62.16 3.15
CA ASP A 116 -58.83 -63.11 2.05
C ASP A 116 -57.45 -63.61 1.61
N CYS A 117 -56.48 -62.70 1.51
CA CYS A 117 -55.11 -63.04 1.11
C CYS A 117 -54.42 -63.97 2.10
N GLY A 118 -54.47 -63.68 3.39
CA GLY A 118 -53.89 -64.53 4.44
C GLY A 118 -54.51 -65.92 4.51
N LYS A 119 -55.77 -66.07 4.06
CA LYS A 119 -56.42 -67.39 3.93
C LYS A 119 -56.05 -68.09 2.64
N CYS A 120 -55.96 -67.36 1.54
CA CYS A 120 -55.69 -67.88 0.21
C CYS A 120 -54.23 -68.28 -0.02
N SER A 121 -53.29 -67.72 0.73
CA SER A 121 -51.88 -68.06 0.64
C SER A 121 -51.13 -67.74 1.93
N SER A 122 -50.23 -68.63 2.32
CA SER A 122 -49.24 -68.37 3.38
C SER A 122 -48.11 -67.44 2.92
N THR A 123 -47.80 -67.39 1.62
CA THR A 123 -46.79 -66.50 1.03
C THR A 123 -47.34 -65.10 0.67
N TYR A 124 -48.50 -64.99 0.04
CA TYR A 124 -49.11 -63.72 -0.40
C TYR A 124 -50.23 -63.29 0.56
N GLN A 125 -49.86 -62.76 1.74
CA GLN A 125 -50.78 -62.58 2.86
C GLN A 125 -51.59 -61.26 2.83
N TYR A 126 -51.22 -60.29 1.98
CA TYR A 126 -51.80 -58.95 2.02
C TYR A 126 -52.39 -58.55 0.68
N ALA A 127 -53.52 -57.84 0.69
CA ALA A 127 -54.08 -57.28 -0.53
C ALA A 127 -53.32 -56.02 -0.93
N ASN A 128 -53.04 -55.84 -2.22
CA ASN A 128 -52.46 -54.57 -2.69
C ASN A 128 -53.44 -53.40 -2.48
N SER A 129 -52.96 -52.17 -2.65
CA SER A 129 -53.76 -50.95 -2.42
C SER A 129 -55.01 -50.80 -3.29
N LYS A 130 -55.02 -51.43 -4.47
CA LYS A 130 -56.19 -51.45 -5.36
C LYS A 130 -57.13 -52.63 -5.08
N GLY A 131 -56.74 -53.54 -4.19
CA GLY A 131 -57.42 -54.80 -3.91
C GLY A 131 -57.58 -55.70 -5.13
N THR A 132 -56.67 -55.60 -6.10
CA THR A 132 -56.73 -56.38 -7.35
C THR A 132 -55.96 -57.70 -7.26
N GLN A 133 -55.05 -57.84 -6.29
CA GLN A 133 -54.23 -59.04 -6.10
C GLN A 133 -53.70 -59.13 -4.67
N CYS A 134 -53.35 -60.34 -4.26
CA CYS A 134 -52.55 -60.59 -3.06
C CYS A 134 -51.05 -60.44 -3.34
N VAL A 135 -50.30 -59.89 -2.40
CA VAL A 135 -48.88 -59.59 -2.51
C VAL A 135 -48.11 -60.16 -1.31
N ASN A 136 -46.86 -60.52 -1.56
CA ASN A 136 -45.91 -60.97 -0.54
C ASN A 136 -45.13 -59.75 0.00
N SER A 137 -45.86 -58.80 0.59
CA SER A 137 -45.26 -57.70 1.34
C SER A 137 -44.90 -58.19 2.75
N GLY A 138 -43.86 -57.66 3.37
CA GLY A 138 -43.54 -57.97 4.78
C GLY A 138 -44.55 -57.43 5.79
N GLN A 139 -45.55 -56.66 5.34
CA GLN A 139 -46.58 -56.02 6.18
C GLN A 139 -47.84 -55.66 5.37
N PRO A 140 -49.00 -55.43 6.05
CA PRO A 140 -50.23 -54.98 5.41
C PRO A 140 -50.06 -53.72 4.57
N CYS A 141 -50.75 -53.65 3.43
CA CYS A 141 -50.61 -52.51 2.52
C CYS A 141 -51.23 -51.19 3.04
N ASN A 142 -51.83 -51.23 4.24
CA ASN A 142 -52.36 -50.08 4.99
C ASN A 142 -51.50 -49.73 6.23
N SER A 143 -50.31 -50.30 6.36
CA SER A 143 -49.37 -50.00 7.46
C SER A 143 -48.93 -48.52 7.46
N GLN A 144 -48.66 -47.97 8.64
CA GLN A 144 -48.17 -46.59 8.84
C GLN A 144 -46.65 -46.50 9.05
N SER A 145 -45.94 -47.64 9.08
CA SER A 145 -44.50 -47.71 9.29
C SER A 145 -43.91 -48.98 8.69
N GLY A 146 -42.58 -49.14 8.72
CA GLY A 146 -41.90 -50.35 8.24
C GLY A 146 -41.79 -50.49 6.71
N TRP A 147 -42.09 -49.41 5.97
CA TRP A 147 -42.05 -49.42 4.51
C TRP A 147 -40.63 -49.53 3.99
N THR A 148 -40.45 -50.46 3.05
CA THR A 148 -39.25 -50.63 2.22
C THR A 148 -39.64 -50.45 0.76
N ASP A 149 -38.68 -50.15 -0.11
CA ASP A 149 -38.96 -50.02 -1.56
C ASP A 149 -39.62 -51.27 -2.14
N SER A 150 -39.19 -52.45 -1.70
CA SER A 150 -39.78 -53.73 -2.09
C SER A 150 -41.26 -53.78 -1.71
N ASN A 151 -41.61 -53.49 -0.45
CA ASN A 151 -42.99 -53.51 0.01
C ASN A 151 -43.85 -52.44 -0.70
N CYS A 152 -43.29 -51.25 -0.92
CA CYS A 152 -43.99 -50.19 -1.65
C CYS A 152 -44.28 -50.58 -3.09
N SER A 153 -43.32 -51.14 -3.82
CA SER A 153 -43.53 -51.57 -5.21
C SER A 153 -44.60 -52.65 -5.35
N LEU A 154 -44.72 -53.54 -4.35
CA LEU A 154 -45.75 -54.58 -4.29
C LEU A 154 -47.13 -54.01 -3.96
N CYS A 155 -47.23 -53.17 -2.93
CA CYS A 155 -48.49 -52.61 -2.46
C CYS A 155 -49.03 -51.47 -3.34
N PHE A 156 -48.14 -50.64 -3.88
CA PHE A 156 -48.42 -49.39 -4.59
C PHE A 156 -47.46 -49.25 -5.80
N PRO A 157 -47.88 -49.70 -6.99
CA PRO A 157 -47.03 -49.63 -8.19
C PRO A 157 -46.50 -48.21 -8.45
N ASN A 158 -45.24 -48.11 -8.86
CA ASN A 158 -44.53 -46.84 -9.11
C ASN A 158 -44.35 -45.94 -7.87
N THR A 159 -44.15 -46.53 -6.69
CA THR A 159 -43.82 -45.79 -5.46
C THR A 159 -42.63 -46.40 -4.74
N PHE A 160 -41.97 -45.60 -3.91
CA PHE A 160 -40.82 -45.98 -3.10
C PHE A 160 -41.05 -45.63 -1.64
N ALA A 161 -40.37 -46.30 -0.71
CA ALA A 161 -40.50 -45.95 0.69
C ALA A 161 -39.80 -44.61 0.95
N ASN A 162 -40.41 -43.70 1.70
CA ASN A 162 -39.72 -42.49 2.14
C ASN A 162 -38.54 -42.82 3.08
N SER A 163 -37.69 -41.83 3.38
CA SER A 163 -36.47 -42.06 4.17
C SER A 163 -36.73 -42.52 5.61
N GLN A 164 -37.93 -42.27 6.13
CA GLN A 164 -38.34 -42.70 7.47
C GLN A 164 -39.06 -44.06 7.48
N GLY A 165 -39.34 -44.64 6.31
CA GLY A 165 -40.13 -45.87 6.19
C GLY A 165 -41.57 -45.73 6.68
N THR A 166 -42.13 -44.51 6.70
CA THR A 166 -43.47 -44.20 7.22
C THR A 166 -44.53 -44.12 6.13
N ALA A 167 -44.14 -43.95 4.87
CA ALA A 167 -45.06 -43.90 3.74
C ALA A 167 -44.41 -44.36 2.43
N CYS A 168 -45.24 -44.80 1.48
CA CYS A 168 -44.85 -44.99 0.09
C CYS A 168 -45.16 -43.73 -0.72
N VAL A 169 -44.15 -43.19 -1.41
CA VAL A 169 -44.23 -41.91 -2.12
C VAL A 169 -43.87 -42.08 -3.60
N GLY A 170 -44.52 -41.29 -4.46
CA GLY A 170 -44.31 -41.32 -5.91
C GLY A 170 -43.07 -40.53 -6.36
N SER A 171 -41.90 -40.82 -5.79
CA SER A 171 -40.63 -40.25 -6.27
C SER A 171 -40.20 -40.95 -7.57
N GLN A 172 -39.39 -40.27 -8.40
CA GLN A 172 -38.87 -40.85 -9.64
C GLN A 172 -37.88 -41.99 -9.39
N PHE A 173 -37.15 -41.93 -8.28
CA PHE A 173 -36.18 -42.94 -7.87
C PHE A 173 -36.36 -43.27 -6.40
N SER A 174 -35.76 -44.37 -5.94
CA SER A 174 -35.79 -44.75 -4.54
C SER A 174 -35.31 -43.61 -3.62
N CYS A 175 -35.99 -43.43 -2.49
CA CYS A 175 -35.55 -42.50 -1.45
C CYS A 175 -34.47 -43.09 -0.52
N GLN A 176 -34.38 -44.42 -0.46
CA GLN A 176 -33.50 -45.15 0.46
C GLN A 176 -32.23 -45.66 -0.24
N ASN A 177 -32.37 -46.09 -1.49
CA ASN A 177 -31.35 -46.76 -2.31
C ASN A 177 -31.07 -45.98 -3.61
N ARG A 178 -31.03 -44.65 -3.52
CA ARG A 178 -30.72 -43.81 -4.68
C ARG A 178 -29.25 -44.00 -5.09
N SER A 179 -29.03 -44.25 -6.38
CA SER A 179 -27.67 -44.34 -6.93
C SER A 179 -26.98 -42.98 -6.92
N GLN A 180 -25.66 -42.93 -6.81
CA GLN A 180 -24.88 -41.69 -6.95
C GLN A 180 -25.06 -41.00 -8.31
N SER A 181 -25.51 -41.73 -9.33
CA SER A 181 -25.80 -41.18 -10.66
C SER A 181 -27.18 -40.54 -10.79
N GLN A 182 -28.00 -40.57 -9.73
CA GLN A 182 -29.37 -40.06 -9.72
C GLN A 182 -29.44 -38.79 -8.87
N ASN A 183 -29.63 -37.66 -9.53
CA ASN A 183 -29.73 -36.35 -8.90
C ASN A 183 -31.01 -36.21 -8.08
N TRP A 184 -30.92 -35.62 -6.89
CA TRP A 184 -32.08 -35.18 -6.11
C TRP A 184 -32.69 -33.92 -6.72
N SER A 185 -34.02 -33.89 -6.83
CA SER A 185 -34.80 -32.69 -7.11
C SER A 185 -35.49 -32.19 -5.84
N ASP A 186 -35.91 -30.92 -5.81
CA ASP A 186 -36.69 -30.40 -4.69
C ASP A 186 -37.98 -31.21 -4.46
N ASP A 187 -38.62 -31.68 -5.53
CA ASP A 187 -39.84 -32.47 -5.42
C ASP A 187 -39.55 -33.88 -4.88
N ASP A 188 -38.45 -34.51 -5.30
CA ASP A 188 -37.97 -35.73 -4.66
C ASP A 188 -37.71 -35.51 -3.18
N CYS A 189 -37.04 -34.42 -2.80
CA CYS A 189 -36.72 -34.11 -1.42
C CYS A 189 -37.97 -33.90 -0.57
N LYS A 190 -38.98 -33.16 -1.03
CA LYS A 190 -40.26 -33.00 -0.34
C LYS A 190 -40.97 -34.33 -0.10
N LEU A 191 -40.97 -35.21 -1.10
CA LEU A 191 -41.63 -36.52 -1.04
C LEU A 191 -40.87 -37.49 -0.13
N CYS A 192 -39.56 -37.60 -0.33
CA CYS A 192 -38.71 -38.56 0.35
C CYS A 192 -38.30 -38.15 1.76
N ASN A 193 -38.20 -36.85 2.03
CA ASN A 193 -37.63 -36.30 3.26
C ASN A 193 -38.44 -35.10 3.79
N PRO A 194 -39.49 -35.32 4.60
CA PRO A 194 -40.39 -34.25 5.06
C PRO A 194 -39.69 -33.09 5.80
N GLN A 195 -38.55 -33.35 6.44
CA GLN A 195 -37.74 -32.35 7.15
C GLN A 195 -36.62 -31.72 6.31
N LYS A 196 -36.32 -32.28 5.13
CA LYS A 196 -35.25 -31.82 4.23
C LYS A 196 -35.84 -31.67 2.84
N GLN A 197 -36.52 -30.56 2.61
CA GLN A 197 -37.43 -30.38 1.48
C GLN A 197 -36.77 -29.86 0.20
N PHE A 198 -35.47 -29.54 0.22
CA PHE A 198 -34.77 -28.97 -0.91
C PHE A 198 -33.53 -29.77 -1.26
N ALA A 199 -33.20 -29.88 -2.54
CA ALA A 199 -31.97 -30.50 -3.01
C ALA A 199 -30.78 -29.58 -2.74
N THR A 200 -29.63 -30.16 -2.39
CA THR A 200 -28.36 -29.45 -2.35
C THR A 200 -27.99 -28.94 -3.74
N SER A 201 -27.11 -27.93 -3.83
CA SER A 201 -26.80 -27.31 -5.13
C SER A 201 -26.10 -28.25 -6.12
N ASP A 202 -25.43 -29.29 -5.61
CA ASP A 202 -24.78 -30.34 -6.38
C ASP A 202 -25.70 -31.55 -6.67
N PHE A 203 -26.97 -31.46 -6.24
CA PHE A 203 -28.00 -32.50 -6.38
C PHE A 203 -27.67 -33.84 -5.72
N SER A 204 -26.67 -33.88 -4.83
CA SER A 204 -26.22 -35.13 -4.20
C SER A 204 -27.08 -35.55 -3.01
N ASN A 205 -27.78 -34.60 -2.37
CA ASN A 205 -28.58 -34.85 -1.18
C ASN A 205 -29.75 -33.87 -1.02
N CYS A 206 -30.55 -34.08 0.04
CA CYS A 206 -31.56 -33.13 0.50
C CYS A 206 -31.08 -32.37 1.73
N CYS A 207 -31.50 -31.11 1.88
CA CYS A 207 -31.19 -30.23 3.00
C CYS A 207 -32.46 -29.54 3.55
N ALA A 208 -32.34 -29.00 4.75
CA ALA A 208 -33.40 -28.31 5.49
C ALA A 208 -33.38 -26.78 5.28
N SER A 209 -32.89 -26.33 4.12
CA SER A 209 -32.84 -24.90 3.77
C SER A 209 -34.23 -24.28 3.86
N SER A 210 -34.30 -22.96 4.08
CA SER A 210 -35.57 -22.23 4.09
C SER A 210 -36.19 -22.05 2.68
N GLN A 211 -35.38 -22.23 1.63
CA GLN A 211 -35.78 -22.13 0.21
C GLN A 211 -34.90 -23.04 -0.67
N SER A 212 -35.31 -23.25 -1.92
CA SER A 212 -34.55 -24.01 -2.92
C SER A 212 -33.13 -23.48 -3.09
N CYS A 213 -32.13 -24.36 -2.99
CA CYS A 213 -30.72 -24.00 -3.17
C CYS A 213 -30.39 -23.54 -4.60
N GLN A 214 -31.29 -23.75 -5.56
CA GLN A 214 -31.10 -23.39 -6.98
C GLN A 214 -31.55 -21.96 -7.29
N SER A 215 -32.55 -21.45 -6.58
CA SER A 215 -33.18 -20.15 -6.88
C SER A 215 -33.08 -19.16 -5.73
N LYS A 216 -32.36 -19.50 -4.67
CA LYS A 216 -32.26 -18.66 -3.48
C LYS A 216 -31.44 -17.40 -3.76
N SER A 217 -31.96 -16.30 -3.22
CA SER A 217 -31.26 -15.03 -3.05
C SER A 217 -31.26 -14.66 -1.57
N ASN A 218 -30.44 -13.69 -1.17
CA ASN A 218 -30.26 -13.31 0.24
C ASN A 218 -29.77 -14.48 1.10
N TRP A 219 -28.67 -15.10 0.67
CA TRP A 219 -28.03 -16.21 1.39
C TRP A 219 -27.65 -15.81 2.83
N THR A 220 -27.81 -16.77 3.74
CA THR A 220 -27.30 -16.69 5.11
C THR A 220 -26.32 -17.83 5.36
N ASP A 221 -25.44 -17.70 6.34
CA ASP A 221 -24.48 -18.77 6.68
C ASP A 221 -25.16 -20.12 6.99
N PRO A 222 -26.28 -20.16 7.75
CA PRO A 222 -27.05 -21.39 7.89
C PRO A 222 -27.51 -22.00 6.57
N ASP A 223 -28.03 -21.18 5.64
CA ASP A 223 -28.46 -21.67 4.33
C ASP A 223 -27.28 -22.21 3.51
N CYS A 224 -26.15 -21.51 3.52
CA CYS A 224 -24.94 -21.96 2.82
C CYS A 224 -24.43 -23.28 3.38
N SER A 225 -24.30 -23.40 4.70
CA SER A 225 -23.86 -24.65 5.33
C SER A 225 -24.75 -25.86 5.03
N GLN A 226 -26.05 -25.62 4.77
CA GLN A 226 -27.02 -26.65 4.44
C GLN A 226 -27.06 -26.99 2.94
N CYS A 227 -26.97 -25.98 2.06
CA CYS A 227 -27.03 -26.15 0.60
C CYS A 227 -25.68 -26.56 0.00
N GLN A 228 -24.58 -26.08 0.59
CA GLN A 228 -23.19 -26.21 0.15
C GLN A 228 -22.27 -26.35 1.37
N PRO A 229 -22.01 -27.58 1.83
CA PRO A 229 -21.15 -27.80 3.01
C PRO A 229 -19.80 -27.08 2.90
N ASN A 230 -19.31 -26.55 4.01
CA ASN A 230 -18.06 -25.76 4.10
C ASN A 230 -18.06 -24.43 3.34
N THR A 231 -19.22 -23.78 3.23
CA THR A 231 -19.33 -22.43 2.64
C THR A 231 -20.09 -21.47 3.56
N PHE A 232 -19.88 -20.17 3.32
CA PHE A 232 -20.50 -19.06 4.04
C PHE A 232 -21.18 -18.10 3.07
N ALA A 233 -22.18 -17.34 3.52
CA ALA A 233 -22.81 -16.35 2.66
C ALA A 233 -21.84 -15.19 2.39
N SER A 234 -21.75 -14.74 1.14
CA SER A 234 -21.03 -13.50 0.81
C SER A 234 -21.66 -12.30 1.52
N ASN A 235 -20.92 -11.21 1.69
CA ASN A 235 -21.42 -10.04 2.42
C ASN A 235 -22.62 -9.37 1.73
N ASP A 236 -22.65 -9.38 0.40
CA ASP A 236 -23.81 -8.92 -0.40
C ASP A 236 -24.96 -9.94 -0.46
N LYS A 237 -24.80 -11.10 0.20
CA LYS A 237 -25.77 -12.21 0.27
C LYS A 237 -26.19 -12.76 -1.09
N SER A 238 -25.39 -12.54 -2.12
CA SER A 238 -25.70 -12.97 -3.49
C SER A 238 -25.33 -14.44 -3.75
N LYS A 239 -24.39 -15.00 -2.98
CA LYS A 239 -23.86 -16.36 -3.18
C LYS A 239 -23.30 -16.96 -1.88
N CYS A 240 -23.01 -18.25 -1.92
CA CYS A 240 -22.18 -18.92 -0.93
C CYS A 240 -20.73 -19.02 -1.43
N VAL A 241 -19.76 -18.87 -0.53
CA VAL A 241 -18.33 -18.87 -0.83
C VAL A 241 -17.56 -19.74 0.14
N ALA A 242 -16.54 -20.44 -0.38
CA ALA A 242 -15.65 -21.29 0.41
C ALA A 242 -14.55 -20.45 1.09
N SER A 243 -14.97 -19.49 1.92
CA SER A 243 -14.08 -18.70 2.78
C SER A 243 -13.60 -19.54 3.96
N SER A 244 -12.43 -19.23 4.53
CA SER A 244 -11.94 -19.92 5.73
C SER A 244 -12.77 -19.61 6.99
N GLN A 245 -13.55 -18.53 6.94
CA GLN A 245 -14.41 -18.04 8.01
C GLN A 245 -15.66 -17.34 7.45
N SER A 246 -16.64 -17.09 8.32
CA SER A 246 -17.85 -16.33 7.96
C SER A 246 -17.50 -14.96 7.39
N CYS A 247 -18.18 -14.56 6.32
CA CYS A 247 -18.02 -13.23 5.74
C CYS A 247 -18.55 -12.10 6.64
N SER A 248 -19.15 -12.45 7.78
CA SER A 248 -19.55 -11.54 8.85
C SER A 248 -18.56 -11.51 10.04
N SER A 249 -17.40 -12.16 9.90
CA SER A 249 -16.34 -12.13 10.92
C SER A 249 -15.72 -10.74 11.08
N ASN A 250 -15.23 -10.44 12.28
CA ASN A 250 -14.57 -9.17 12.62
C ASN A 250 -13.04 -9.31 12.78
N ASN A 251 -12.50 -10.51 12.60
CA ASN A 251 -11.07 -10.78 12.71
C ASN A 251 -10.67 -12.01 11.86
N GLY A 252 -9.38 -12.28 11.78
CA GLY A 252 -8.83 -13.45 11.07
C GLY A 252 -8.85 -13.35 9.55
N TRP A 253 -9.14 -12.17 8.98
CA TRP A 253 -9.25 -11.99 7.53
C TRP A 253 -7.95 -12.27 6.79
N GLN A 254 -8.02 -13.05 5.72
CA GLN A 254 -6.96 -13.22 4.73
C GLN A 254 -7.38 -12.59 3.38
N ASP A 255 -6.41 -12.28 2.53
CA ASP A 255 -6.67 -11.72 1.19
C ASP A 255 -7.64 -12.58 0.37
N THR A 256 -7.50 -13.91 0.46
CA THR A 256 -8.41 -14.87 -0.20
C THR A 256 -9.83 -14.77 0.33
N ASP A 257 -10.01 -14.62 1.65
CA ASP A 257 -11.34 -14.46 2.23
C ASP A 257 -11.97 -13.15 1.77
N CYS A 258 -11.19 -12.07 1.71
CA CYS A 258 -11.67 -10.77 1.25
C CYS A 258 -12.19 -10.83 -0.20
N GLN A 259 -11.42 -11.44 -1.09
CA GLN A 259 -11.79 -11.59 -2.51
C GLN A 259 -13.03 -12.47 -2.72
N LEU A 260 -13.24 -13.45 -1.83
CA LEU A 260 -14.41 -14.31 -1.87
C LEU A 260 -15.65 -13.61 -1.31
N CYS A 261 -15.51 -12.96 -0.15
CA CYS A 261 -16.60 -12.40 0.62
C CYS A 261 -17.10 -11.04 0.11
N PHE A 262 -16.25 -10.26 -0.57
CA PHE A 262 -16.55 -8.88 -0.98
C PHE A 262 -16.23 -8.63 -2.45
N THR A 263 -17.07 -7.81 -3.09
CA THR A 263 -16.88 -7.44 -4.50
C THR A 263 -15.76 -6.40 -4.68
N ASN A 264 -15.62 -5.47 -3.73
CA ASN A 264 -14.74 -4.30 -3.86
C ASN A 264 -13.59 -4.28 -2.84
N LEU A 265 -13.53 -5.22 -1.89
CA LEU A 265 -12.49 -5.28 -0.87
C LEU A 265 -11.64 -6.52 -1.15
N LYS A 266 -10.36 -6.33 -1.46
CA LYS A 266 -9.52 -7.40 -2.02
C LYS A 266 -8.44 -7.90 -1.07
N PHE A 267 -8.10 -7.13 -0.05
CA PHE A 267 -6.95 -7.40 0.80
C PHE A 267 -7.32 -7.24 2.27
N ALA A 268 -6.80 -8.11 3.13
CA ALA A 268 -6.93 -7.94 4.57
C ALA A 268 -5.95 -6.88 5.05
N ASN A 269 -6.35 -6.04 6.00
CA ASN A 269 -5.43 -5.10 6.63
C ASN A 269 -4.35 -5.84 7.46
N THR A 270 -3.32 -5.13 7.91
CA THR A 270 -2.18 -5.74 8.63
C THR A 270 -2.56 -6.37 9.97
N GLN A 271 -3.71 -6.02 10.54
CA GLN A 271 -4.25 -6.59 11.78
C GLN A 271 -5.25 -7.72 11.54
N ALA A 272 -5.53 -8.08 10.29
CA ALA A 272 -6.54 -9.06 9.88
C ALA A 272 -7.95 -8.78 10.48
N THR A 273 -8.28 -7.52 10.77
CA THR A 273 -9.54 -7.09 11.37
C THR A 273 -10.57 -6.62 10.34
N GLN A 274 -10.13 -6.27 9.13
CA GLN A 274 -11.01 -5.79 8.07
C GLN A 274 -10.42 -6.06 6.68
N CYS A 275 -11.30 -6.19 5.69
CA CYS A 275 -10.94 -6.17 4.28
C CYS A 275 -10.94 -4.72 3.76
N VAL A 276 -10.00 -4.39 2.90
CA VAL A 276 -9.80 -3.05 2.35
C VAL A 276 -9.60 -3.08 0.85
N ASN A 277 -9.87 -1.94 0.20
CA ASN A 277 -9.65 -1.74 -1.23
C ASN A 277 -8.30 -1.05 -1.48
N SER A 278 -7.22 -1.65 -0.99
CA SER A 278 -5.88 -1.19 -1.33
C SER A 278 -5.53 -1.57 -2.77
N SER A 279 -4.60 -0.84 -3.39
CA SER A 279 -4.10 -1.16 -4.74
C SER A 279 -3.26 -2.45 -4.77
N GLN A 280 -2.78 -2.90 -3.61
CA GLN A 280 -1.94 -4.08 -3.43
C GLN A 280 -2.21 -4.76 -2.08
N THR A 281 -1.63 -5.94 -1.85
CA THR A 281 -1.75 -6.63 -0.55
C THR A 281 -1.16 -5.80 0.57
N CYS A 282 -1.82 -5.78 1.74
CA CYS A 282 -1.31 -5.06 2.90
C CYS A 282 -0.07 -5.69 3.54
N ASN A 283 0.32 -6.88 3.06
CA ASN A 283 1.58 -7.53 3.39
C ASN A 283 2.67 -7.25 2.32
N ALA A 284 2.46 -6.26 1.44
CA ALA A 284 3.44 -5.91 0.42
C ALA A 284 4.73 -5.37 1.06
N GLY A 285 5.88 -5.78 0.53
CA GLY A 285 7.20 -5.24 0.92
C GLY A 285 7.67 -4.04 0.10
N SER A 286 6.85 -3.53 -0.82
CA SER A 286 7.25 -2.49 -1.79
C SER A 286 6.04 -1.77 -2.40
N ASN A 287 6.29 -0.64 -3.07
CA ASN A 287 5.31 0.15 -3.83
C ASN A 287 4.16 0.76 -3.00
N TRP A 288 4.35 0.91 -1.69
CA TRP A 288 3.39 1.60 -0.83
C TRP A 288 3.15 3.05 -1.29
N ASN A 289 1.90 3.48 -1.21
CA ASN A 289 1.50 4.87 -1.29
C ASN A 289 0.66 5.24 -0.05
N ASP A 290 0.40 6.53 0.14
CA ASP A 290 -0.29 7.03 1.33
C ASP A 290 -1.72 6.48 1.47
N THR A 291 -2.44 6.28 0.36
CA THR A 291 -3.78 5.68 0.37
C THR A 291 -3.74 4.24 0.84
N ASP A 292 -2.79 3.44 0.34
CA ASP A 292 -2.60 2.07 0.77
C ASP A 292 -2.21 2.00 2.25
N CYS A 293 -1.32 2.88 2.71
CA CYS A 293 -0.94 2.94 4.11
C CYS A 293 -2.13 3.25 5.03
N GLN A 294 -2.97 4.21 4.67
CA GLN A 294 -4.19 4.54 5.43
C GLN A 294 -5.20 3.40 5.49
N LEU A 295 -5.36 2.66 4.39
CA LEU A 295 -6.28 1.52 4.33
C LEU A 295 -5.74 0.33 5.11
N CYS A 296 -4.47 0.00 4.90
CA CYS A 296 -3.85 -1.19 5.45
C CYS A 296 -3.43 -1.06 6.92
N ASN A 297 -3.18 0.16 7.41
CA ASN A 297 -2.65 0.42 8.74
C ASN A 297 -3.45 1.50 9.48
N ASN A 298 -3.82 1.22 10.73
CA ASN A 298 -4.61 2.15 11.54
C ASN A 298 -3.80 3.35 12.10
N SER A 299 -2.47 3.25 12.16
CA SER A 299 -1.61 4.26 12.80
C SER A 299 -0.43 4.72 11.94
N GLN A 300 -0.14 4.02 10.85
CA GLN A 300 0.96 4.34 9.93
C GLN A 300 0.37 4.75 8.59
N THR A 301 0.07 6.04 8.44
CA THR A 301 -0.79 6.54 7.36
C THR A 301 -0.02 7.01 6.12
N PHE A 302 1.31 7.06 6.17
CA PHE A 302 2.11 7.59 5.05
C PHE A 302 3.13 6.57 4.61
N ALA A 303 3.38 6.47 3.30
CA ALA A 303 4.42 5.63 2.75
C ALA A 303 5.80 6.27 2.98
N SER A 304 6.82 5.48 3.27
CA SER A 304 8.22 5.93 3.29
C SER A 304 8.66 6.41 1.90
N SER A 305 9.74 7.21 1.85
CA SER A 305 10.24 7.78 0.59
C SER A 305 10.69 6.71 -0.42
N ASP A 306 11.16 5.56 0.06
CA ASP A 306 11.54 4.39 -0.74
C ASP A 306 10.34 3.44 -1.04
N LYS A 307 9.15 3.76 -0.53
CA LYS A 307 7.89 3.00 -0.70
C LYS A 307 7.95 1.56 -0.18
N THR A 308 8.85 1.24 0.74
CA THR A 308 9.01 -0.11 1.28
C THR A 308 8.16 -0.36 2.53
N LYS A 309 7.75 0.70 3.25
CA LYS A 309 7.00 0.60 4.50
C LYS A 309 6.04 1.77 4.69
N CYS A 310 5.08 1.59 5.59
CA CYS A 310 4.27 2.69 6.11
C CYS A 310 4.88 3.24 7.41
N VAL A 311 4.75 4.55 7.61
CA VAL A 311 5.36 5.26 8.73
C VAL A 311 4.33 6.15 9.43
N ASN A 312 4.54 6.35 10.73
CA ASN A 312 3.71 7.23 11.55
C ASN A 312 4.37 8.62 11.64
N THR A 313 4.16 9.43 10.61
CA THR A 313 4.65 10.82 10.53
C THR A 313 3.48 11.78 10.61
N SER A 314 3.74 13.03 11.00
CA SER A 314 2.69 14.07 11.01
C SER A 314 2.33 14.60 9.63
N GLN A 315 3.09 14.22 8.58
CA GLN A 315 2.89 14.64 7.19
C GLN A 315 3.39 13.56 6.21
N SER A 316 2.95 13.63 4.96
CA SER A 316 3.38 12.70 3.90
C SER A 316 4.89 12.78 3.66
N CYS A 317 5.53 11.64 3.38
CA CYS A 317 6.95 11.61 3.01
C CYS A 317 7.26 12.17 1.62
N SER A 318 6.22 12.57 0.88
CA SER A 318 6.29 13.31 -0.38
C SER A 318 6.02 14.81 -0.20
N SER A 319 5.89 15.29 1.05
CA SER A 319 5.65 16.70 1.34
C SER A 319 6.80 17.59 0.87
N ALA A 320 6.48 18.79 0.38
CA ALA A 320 7.49 19.75 -0.09
C ALA A 320 7.94 20.75 0.99
N SER A 321 7.38 20.70 2.20
CA SER A 321 7.66 21.68 3.26
C SER A 321 7.35 21.12 4.65
N ASN A 322 7.65 21.93 5.68
CA ASN A 322 7.42 21.64 7.10
C ASN A 322 8.15 20.40 7.63
N TRP A 323 9.26 20.03 7.00
CA TRP A 323 10.08 18.91 7.44
C TRP A 323 10.65 19.15 8.84
N THR A 324 10.66 18.08 9.62
CA THR A 324 11.28 18.00 10.94
C THR A 324 12.24 16.82 10.96
N ASN A 325 13.27 16.84 11.82
CA ASN A 325 14.19 15.72 11.94
C ASN A 325 13.46 14.39 12.24
N GLN A 326 12.41 14.44 13.07
CA GLN A 326 11.60 13.27 13.38
C GLN A 326 10.90 12.70 12.12
N ASN A 327 10.29 13.56 11.31
CA ASN A 327 9.64 13.11 10.07
C ASN A 327 10.69 12.60 9.06
N CYS A 328 11.84 13.26 8.95
CA CYS A 328 12.91 12.84 8.04
C CYS A 328 13.44 11.44 8.37
N VAL A 329 13.79 11.17 9.63
CA VAL A 329 14.26 9.83 10.07
C VAL A 329 13.23 8.74 9.78
N LEU A 330 11.95 9.03 10.00
CA LEU A 330 10.88 8.07 9.76
C LEU A 330 10.70 7.80 8.26
N CYS A 331 10.70 8.87 7.44
CA CYS A 331 10.48 8.79 6.00
C CYS A 331 11.66 8.17 5.23
N SER A 332 12.90 8.44 5.67
CA SER A 332 14.12 7.99 4.99
C SER A 332 15.29 7.87 5.96
N THR A 333 15.92 6.71 6.00
CA THR A 333 17.14 6.49 6.78
C THR A 333 18.38 7.15 6.16
N ASN A 334 18.33 7.45 4.85
CA ASN A 334 19.47 8.04 4.13
C ASN A 334 19.52 9.57 4.27
N THR A 335 18.40 10.21 4.62
CA THR A 335 18.28 11.66 4.76
C THR A 335 17.58 11.99 6.09
N PRO A 336 18.25 11.79 7.23
CA PRO A 336 17.60 11.83 8.54
C PRO A 336 17.32 13.23 9.08
N TYR A 337 17.90 14.29 8.49
CA TYR A 337 17.82 15.64 9.04
C TYR A 337 17.02 16.58 8.16
N ALA A 338 16.16 17.41 8.74
CA ALA A 338 15.46 18.45 8.00
C ALA A 338 16.41 19.63 7.74
N ALA A 339 16.43 20.13 6.51
CA ALA A 339 17.14 21.36 6.18
C ALA A 339 16.61 22.56 6.98
N ALA A 340 17.42 23.59 7.16
CA ALA A 340 17.06 24.76 7.98
C ALA A 340 15.83 25.52 7.46
N ASP A 341 15.60 25.49 6.14
CA ASP A 341 14.42 26.07 5.50
C ASP A 341 13.16 25.18 5.59
N LYS A 342 13.28 23.97 6.14
CA LYS A 342 12.24 22.96 6.30
C LYS A 342 11.60 22.48 4.99
N GLN A 343 12.25 22.70 3.85
CA GLN A 343 11.73 22.29 2.54
C GLN A 343 12.15 20.88 2.13
N SER A 344 13.20 20.33 2.74
CA SER A 344 13.71 19.01 2.39
C SER A 344 14.32 18.28 3.59
N CYS A 345 14.53 16.97 3.41
CA CYS A 345 15.37 16.16 4.26
C CYS A 345 16.72 15.94 3.57
N VAL A 346 17.81 15.96 4.33
CA VAL A 346 19.18 15.92 3.83
C VAL A 346 20.04 14.90 4.56
N ALA A 347 21.07 14.43 3.87
CA ALA A 347 22.07 13.47 4.36
C ALA A 347 23.27 14.18 5.01
N SER A 348 23.00 15.14 5.88
CA SER A 348 24.06 15.81 6.67
C SER A 348 24.67 14.83 7.67
N SER A 349 25.94 15.01 8.01
CA SER A 349 26.60 14.20 9.05
C SER A 349 26.08 14.51 10.47
N GLN A 350 25.36 15.62 10.61
CA GLN A 350 24.78 16.10 11.86
C GLN A 350 23.45 16.84 11.66
N PRO A 351 22.63 17.03 12.73
CA PRO A 351 21.40 17.79 12.65
C PRO A 351 21.59 19.22 12.13
N CYS A 352 20.67 19.71 11.29
CA CYS A 352 20.82 21.04 10.71
C CYS A 352 20.58 22.21 11.71
N ASN A 353 20.24 21.89 12.96
CA ASN A 353 20.15 22.81 14.08
C ASN A 353 21.35 22.71 15.04
N SER A 354 22.41 22.00 14.65
CA SER A 354 23.69 21.97 15.37
C SER A 354 24.31 23.36 15.46
N THR A 355 25.07 23.61 16.53
CA THR A 355 25.75 24.90 16.78
C THR A 355 27.27 24.81 16.65
N SER A 356 27.82 23.68 16.23
CA SER A 356 29.26 23.44 16.12
C SER A 356 29.56 22.31 15.14
N ASN A 357 30.85 22.10 14.83
CA ASN A 357 31.36 21.05 13.95
C ASN A 357 30.80 21.09 12.52
N TRP A 358 30.42 22.27 12.03
CA TRP A 358 29.94 22.43 10.66
C TRP A 358 31.05 22.19 9.65
N SER A 359 30.78 21.40 8.62
CA SER A 359 31.62 21.32 7.42
C SER A 359 30.94 22.01 6.24
N ASP A 360 31.68 22.32 5.17
CA ASP A 360 31.10 22.84 3.92
C ASP A 360 30.04 21.88 3.33
N THR A 361 30.26 20.57 3.46
CA THR A 361 29.27 19.57 3.03
C THR A 361 27.98 19.68 3.84
N ASP A 362 28.07 19.76 5.17
CA ASP A 362 26.88 19.90 6.01
C ASP A 362 26.19 21.24 5.76
N CYS A 363 26.95 22.34 5.61
CA CYS A 363 26.40 23.66 5.35
C CYS A 363 25.67 23.73 4.01
N SER A 364 26.27 23.21 2.93
CA SER A 364 25.61 23.19 1.62
C SER A 364 24.33 22.36 1.61
N LEU A 365 24.26 21.28 2.39
CA LEU A 365 23.06 20.46 2.54
C LEU A 365 22.01 21.14 3.43
N CYS A 366 22.38 21.57 4.63
CA CYS A 366 21.46 22.11 5.63
C CYS A 366 21.03 23.56 5.37
N ASN A 367 21.91 24.37 4.78
CA ASN A 367 21.76 25.80 4.58
C ASN A 367 22.21 26.20 3.16
N PRO A 368 21.45 25.88 2.10
CA PRO A 368 21.90 26.10 0.72
C PRO A 368 22.24 27.55 0.36
N LYS A 369 21.70 28.53 1.10
CA LYS A 369 22.01 29.97 0.94
C LYS A 369 23.30 30.41 1.64
N SER A 370 23.85 29.56 2.50
CA SER A 370 25.07 29.77 3.29
C SER A 370 25.91 28.49 3.25
N PRO A 371 26.50 28.13 2.10
CA PRO A 371 26.99 26.77 1.87
C PRO A 371 28.34 26.46 2.53
N PHE A 372 29.02 27.44 3.14
CA PHE A 372 30.37 27.27 3.67
C PHE A 372 30.39 27.33 5.20
N ALA A 373 31.19 26.50 5.85
CA ALA A 373 31.37 26.55 7.29
C ALA A 373 32.35 27.67 7.68
N SER A 374 32.07 28.38 8.78
CA SER A 374 33.00 29.36 9.34
C SER A 374 34.29 28.69 9.85
N LEU A 375 35.37 29.48 10.01
CA LEU A 375 36.68 28.96 10.46
C LEU A 375 36.67 28.39 11.89
N ASP A 376 35.72 28.82 12.72
CA ASP A 376 35.50 28.27 14.06
C ASP A 376 34.52 27.08 14.06
N TYR A 377 34.04 26.67 12.89
CA TYR A 377 33.10 25.57 12.65
C TYR A 377 31.75 25.70 13.39
N ASN A 378 31.41 26.89 13.88
CA ASN A 378 30.19 27.13 14.68
C ASN A 378 28.99 27.58 13.85
N SER A 379 29.21 27.99 12.60
CA SER A 379 28.14 28.52 11.75
C SER A 379 28.34 28.23 10.27
N CYS A 380 27.25 28.36 9.52
CA CYS A 380 27.26 28.33 8.06
C CYS A 380 27.10 29.75 7.51
N VAL A 381 27.93 30.12 6.55
CA VAL A 381 28.05 31.50 6.05
C VAL A 381 27.93 31.57 4.53
N ASN A 382 27.43 32.71 4.05
CA ASN A 382 27.28 33.00 2.62
C ASN A 382 28.50 33.76 2.09
N SER A 383 29.69 33.17 2.23
CA SER A 383 30.90 33.68 1.58
C SER A 383 30.87 33.34 0.09
N SER A 384 31.61 34.09 -0.72
CA SER A 384 31.79 33.80 -2.14
C SER A 384 32.66 32.55 -2.40
N GLN A 385 33.34 32.04 -1.38
CA GLN A 385 34.20 30.85 -1.44
C GLN A 385 34.25 30.12 -0.09
N SER A 386 34.84 28.92 -0.05
CA SER A 386 35.05 28.18 1.21
C SER A 386 35.92 28.98 2.16
N CYS A 387 35.55 28.97 3.45
CA CYS A 387 36.36 29.63 4.48
C CYS A 387 37.70 28.93 4.75
N THR A 388 37.92 27.75 4.15
CA THR A 388 39.22 27.05 4.16
C THR A 388 40.04 27.31 2.90
N SER A 389 39.59 28.21 2.02
CA SER A 389 40.33 28.62 0.82
C SER A 389 41.66 29.27 1.19
N VAL A 390 42.67 29.09 0.34
CA VAL A 390 44.02 29.65 0.51
C VAL A 390 44.29 30.89 -0.34
N SER A 391 43.31 31.33 -1.14
CA SER A 391 43.45 32.50 -2.02
C SER A 391 42.10 33.10 -2.39
N GLY A 392 42.11 34.30 -2.98
CA GLY A 392 40.91 34.98 -3.47
C GLY A 392 40.07 35.67 -2.40
N TRP A 393 40.59 35.79 -1.17
CA TRP A 393 39.88 36.40 -0.05
C TRP A 393 39.57 37.88 -0.30
N LYS A 394 38.34 38.28 0.04
CA LYS A 394 37.90 39.67 0.11
C LYS A 394 37.45 40.00 1.53
N ASP A 395 37.43 41.28 1.88
CA ASP A 395 36.94 41.75 3.18
C ASP A 395 35.52 41.23 3.50
N SER A 396 34.65 41.13 2.50
CA SER A 396 33.31 40.57 2.66
C SER A 396 33.33 39.09 3.06
N ASP A 397 34.28 38.32 2.55
CA ASP A 397 34.45 36.91 2.90
C ASP A 397 35.04 36.76 4.29
N CYS A 398 36.10 37.53 4.61
CA CYS A 398 36.75 37.49 5.92
C CYS A 398 35.79 37.83 7.06
N LYS A 399 34.98 38.88 6.89
CA LYS A 399 33.95 39.26 7.86
C LYS A 399 32.92 38.17 8.13
N LEU A 400 32.61 37.33 7.13
CA LEU A 400 31.67 36.23 7.27
C LEU A 400 32.36 35.00 7.87
N CYS A 401 33.53 34.63 7.35
CA CYS A 401 34.25 33.41 7.71
C CYS A 401 34.96 33.47 9.06
N SER A 402 35.34 34.66 9.54
CA SER A 402 36.10 34.84 10.77
C SER A 402 35.49 35.94 11.66
N PRO A 403 35.11 35.62 12.91
CA PRO A 403 34.63 36.63 13.86
C PRO A 403 35.69 37.67 14.24
N SER A 404 36.98 37.30 14.23
CA SER A 404 38.10 38.10 14.76
C SER A 404 39.01 38.70 13.69
N THR A 405 38.93 38.25 12.43
CA THR A 405 39.77 38.74 11.32
C THR A 405 38.89 39.18 10.14
N GLN A 406 38.60 40.49 10.06
CA GLN A 406 37.54 40.99 9.18
C GLN A 406 38.03 41.49 7.82
N PHE A 407 39.34 41.59 7.61
CA PHE A 407 39.93 42.16 6.40
C PHE A 407 40.81 41.13 5.71
N ALA A 408 40.76 41.08 4.37
CA ALA A 408 41.65 40.23 3.59
C ALA A 408 43.03 40.87 3.46
N SER A 409 44.10 40.07 3.53
CA SER A 409 45.46 40.53 3.23
C SER A 409 45.56 41.08 1.80
N SER A 410 46.55 41.91 1.52
CA SER A 410 46.65 42.57 0.21
C SER A 410 46.92 41.59 -0.94
N ASP A 411 47.49 40.41 -0.66
CA ASP A 411 47.66 39.30 -1.61
C ASP A 411 46.41 38.37 -1.71
N GLY A 412 45.39 38.60 -0.88
CA GLY A 412 44.15 37.84 -0.84
C GLY A 412 44.31 36.39 -0.38
N THR A 413 45.39 36.05 0.34
CA THR A 413 45.65 34.67 0.80
C THR A 413 45.11 34.38 2.20
N THR A 414 44.96 35.39 3.04
CA THR A 414 44.55 35.23 4.45
C THR A 414 43.60 36.34 4.92
N CYS A 415 42.92 36.11 6.05
CA CYS A 415 42.17 37.14 6.77
C CYS A 415 42.99 37.62 7.97
N VAL A 416 43.01 38.93 8.20
CA VAL A 416 43.86 39.58 9.19
C VAL A 416 43.06 40.45 10.15
N ALA A 417 43.55 40.58 11.39
CA ALA A 417 42.95 41.41 12.44
C ALA A 417 43.39 42.88 12.34
N SER A 418 43.42 43.43 11.12
CA SER A 418 43.73 44.85 10.89
C SER A 418 42.62 45.74 11.46
N THR A 419 42.92 47.01 11.75
CA THR A 419 41.89 47.99 12.16
C THR A 419 41.17 48.62 10.97
N GLN A 420 41.65 48.37 9.74
CA GLN A 420 41.05 48.85 8.50
C GLN A 420 41.32 47.88 7.33
N SER A 421 40.60 48.05 6.23
CA SER A 421 40.81 47.28 4.99
C SER A 421 42.25 47.40 4.49
N CYS A 422 42.83 46.27 4.05
CA CYS A 422 44.15 46.22 3.44
C CYS A 422 44.18 46.82 2.01
N GLN A 423 43.02 47.25 1.51
CA GLN A 423 42.87 48.03 0.27
C GLN A 423 42.57 49.51 0.56
N SER A 424 42.69 49.97 1.81
CA SER A 424 42.52 51.38 2.17
C SER A 424 43.62 52.25 1.55
N ASN A 425 43.27 53.48 1.16
CA ASN A 425 44.20 54.45 0.58
C ASN A 425 44.71 55.48 1.61
N SER A 426 44.39 55.32 2.91
CA SER A 426 44.76 56.28 3.95
C SER A 426 44.76 55.64 5.34
N ASN A 427 45.32 56.36 6.33
CA ASN A 427 45.37 56.00 7.74
C ASN A 427 46.12 54.68 8.05
N TRP A 428 47.08 54.31 7.20
CA TRP A 428 47.95 53.18 7.47
C TRP A 428 48.78 53.42 8.74
N THR A 429 48.91 52.36 9.53
CA THR A 429 49.76 52.27 10.71
C THR A 429 50.71 51.09 10.52
N ASP A 430 51.85 51.07 11.19
CA ASP A 430 52.79 49.93 11.12
C ASP A 430 52.10 48.62 11.52
N GLN A 431 51.17 48.65 12.49
CA GLN A 431 50.39 47.47 12.85
C GLN A 431 49.50 46.98 11.69
N ASN A 432 48.80 47.88 10.99
CA ASN A 432 47.99 47.51 9.84
C ASN A 432 48.88 46.99 8.70
N CYS A 433 50.04 47.62 8.45
CA CYS A 433 50.97 47.19 7.41
C CYS A 433 51.57 45.81 7.70
N GLY A 434 52.06 45.56 8.92
CA GLY A 434 52.58 44.25 9.29
C GLY A 434 51.56 43.12 9.21
N LEU A 435 50.27 43.42 9.40
CA LEU A 435 49.18 42.46 9.23
C LEU A 435 48.80 42.28 7.75
N CYS A 436 48.57 43.36 7.01
CA CYS A 436 48.07 43.34 5.64
C CYS A 436 49.12 42.98 4.59
N ASN A 437 50.36 43.37 4.82
CA ASN A 437 51.51 43.22 3.93
C ASN A 437 52.76 42.83 4.74
N PRO A 438 52.91 41.57 5.17
CA PRO A 438 54.06 41.16 6.00
C PRO A 438 55.42 41.42 5.35
N SER A 439 55.48 41.47 4.01
CA SER A 439 56.68 41.83 3.24
C SER A 439 57.00 43.32 3.23
N THR A 440 56.09 44.20 3.66
CA THR A 440 56.24 45.66 3.79
C THR A 440 55.56 46.14 5.07
N PRO A 441 56.13 45.87 6.26
CA PRO A 441 55.42 45.98 7.53
C PRO A 441 55.29 47.40 8.09
N TYR A 442 55.89 48.42 7.46
CA TYR A 442 55.88 49.80 7.98
C TYR A 442 54.95 50.70 7.17
N ALA A 443 54.22 51.60 7.82
CA ALA A 443 53.44 52.62 7.12
C ALA A 443 54.36 53.71 6.58
N ASN A 444 54.08 54.17 5.36
CA ASN A 444 54.81 55.30 4.79
C ASN A 444 54.44 56.61 5.51
N SER A 445 55.24 57.66 5.34
CA SER A 445 55.07 58.92 6.08
C SER A 445 53.76 59.64 5.74
N MET A 446 53.19 59.40 4.55
CA MET A 446 51.88 59.90 4.13
C MET A 446 50.70 59.09 4.67
N LYS A 447 50.95 57.96 5.33
CA LYS A 447 49.95 56.99 5.81
C LYS A 447 48.98 56.51 4.73
N ASN A 448 49.38 56.51 3.46
CA ASN A 448 48.55 56.09 2.33
C ASN A 448 48.98 54.73 1.74
N GLY A 449 50.04 54.12 2.26
CA GLY A 449 50.46 52.77 1.90
C GLY A 449 51.54 52.24 2.86
N CYS A 450 52.05 51.05 2.53
CA CYS A 450 53.09 50.37 3.28
C CYS A 450 54.43 50.37 2.54
N ALA A 451 55.53 50.41 3.28
CA ALA A 451 56.90 50.55 2.79
C ALA A 451 57.78 49.37 3.26
N ASP A 452 58.92 49.21 2.58
CA ASP A 452 59.87 48.10 2.73
C ASP A 452 60.36 47.90 4.19
N PRO A 453 60.52 46.65 4.67
CA PRO A 453 60.97 46.31 6.03
C PRO A 453 62.37 46.82 6.37
N SER A 454 63.18 47.18 5.40
CA SER A 454 64.49 47.80 5.64
C SER A 454 64.40 49.29 6.01
N ILE A 455 63.21 49.90 5.95
CA ILE A 455 63.03 51.36 5.95
C ILE A 455 61.93 51.75 6.94
N SER A 456 62.30 52.21 8.15
CA SER A 456 61.35 52.87 9.06
C SER A 456 61.14 54.32 8.61
N CYS A 457 59.92 54.68 8.19
CA CYS A 457 59.59 56.02 7.67
C CYS A 457 59.24 57.04 8.76
N ILE A 458 59.22 56.63 10.04
CA ILE A 458 58.80 57.43 11.18
C ILE A 458 59.86 57.30 12.28
N VAL A 459 60.35 58.42 12.82
CA VAL A 459 61.39 58.48 13.87
C VAL A 459 62.77 57.97 13.42
N ARG A 460 63.33 58.56 12.36
CA ARG A 460 64.76 58.42 12.04
C ARG A 460 65.57 59.48 12.80
N ASP A 461 66.62 59.06 13.49
CA ASP A 461 67.62 59.93 14.11
C ASP A 461 68.72 60.24 13.08
N PRO A 462 68.76 61.46 12.51
CA PRO A 462 69.72 61.80 11.47
C PRO A 462 71.18 61.86 11.98
N THR A 463 71.40 61.75 13.30
CA THR A 463 72.74 61.67 13.89
C THR A 463 73.32 60.25 13.89
N GLN A 464 72.50 59.24 13.61
CA GLN A 464 72.95 57.85 13.48
C GLN A 464 73.15 57.50 12.01
N ALA A 465 74.37 57.12 11.63
CA ALA A 465 74.72 56.79 10.25
C ALA A 465 73.88 55.65 9.64
N SER A 466 73.26 54.79 10.46
CA SER A 466 72.34 53.73 10.03
C SER A 466 70.89 54.19 9.84
N GLN A 467 70.58 55.46 10.12
CA GLN A 467 69.22 56.02 10.06
C GLN A 467 69.14 57.28 9.18
N VAL A 468 70.22 57.64 8.48
CA VAL A 468 70.17 58.71 7.47
C VAL A 468 69.23 58.33 6.33
N TRP A 469 68.54 59.31 5.79
CA TRP A 469 67.71 59.13 4.59
C TRP A 469 68.61 58.92 3.37
N THR A 470 68.25 57.97 2.52
CA THR A 470 68.77 57.82 1.16
C THR A 470 67.70 58.22 0.14
N ASP A 471 68.07 58.46 -1.11
CA ASP A 471 67.07 58.70 -2.18
C ASP A 471 66.07 57.54 -2.29
N SER A 472 66.55 56.30 -2.10
CA SER A 472 65.70 55.12 -2.06
C SER A 472 64.72 55.15 -0.88
N ASP A 473 65.18 55.55 0.32
CA ASP A 473 64.31 55.73 1.49
C ASP A 473 63.25 56.80 1.26
N CYS A 474 63.65 57.94 0.70
CA CYS A 474 62.75 59.05 0.43
C CYS A 474 61.67 58.68 -0.58
N GLN A 475 62.02 57.96 -1.64
CA GLN A 475 61.04 57.48 -2.61
C GLN A 475 60.11 56.42 -2.01
N ALA A 476 60.62 55.52 -1.18
CA ALA A 476 59.81 54.51 -0.51
C ALA A 476 58.82 55.12 0.52
N CYS A 477 59.24 56.13 1.28
CA CYS A 477 58.44 56.71 2.35
C CYS A 477 57.52 57.86 1.93
N TYR A 478 57.88 58.61 0.87
CA TYR A 478 57.15 59.80 0.43
C TYR A 478 56.67 59.76 -1.02
N GLN A 479 56.96 58.69 -1.76
CA GLN A 479 56.69 58.45 -3.20
C GLN A 479 57.77 58.94 -4.18
N VAL A 480 57.65 58.49 -5.43
CA VAL A 480 58.52 58.91 -6.56
C VAL A 480 58.51 60.44 -6.68
N GLY A 481 59.70 61.02 -6.80
CA GLY A 481 59.90 62.47 -6.85
C GLY A 481 60.41 63.08 -5.54
N TYR A 482 60.55 62.30 -4.47
CA TYR A 482 61.29 62.74 -3.29
C TYR A 482 62.77 62.32 -3.36
N ARG A 483 63.67 63.18 -2.88
CA ARG A 483 65.11 62.93 -2.76
C ARG A 483 65.60 63.23 -1.36
N SER A 484 66.67 62.59 -0.94
CA SER A 484 67.27 62.87 0.36
C SER A 484 68.14 64.12 0.29
N LEU A 485 68.11 64.92 1.35
CA LEU A 485 69.10 65.97 1.53
C LEU A 485 70.52 65.36 1.55
N PRO A 486 71.56 66.09 1.12
CA PRO A 486 72.93 65.57 1.11
C PRO A 486 73.46 65.10 2.48
N ASP A 487 72.92 65.65 3.57
CA ASP A 487 73.25 65.26 4.94
C ASP A 487 72.38 64.10 5.47
N GLY A 488 71.45 63.60 4.65
CA GLY A 488 70.53 62.53 4.98
C GLY A 488 69.52 62.90 6.09
N SER A 489 69.37 64.18 6.42
CA SER A 489 68.54 64.61 7.55
C SER A 489 67.04 64.58 7.27
N ASN A 490 66.65 64.78 6.01
CA ASN A 490 65.25 64.82 5.59
C ASN A 490 65.09 64.48 4.09
N CYS A 491 63.84 64.39 3.63
CA CYS A 491 63.47 64.24 2.24
C CYS A 491 62.84 65.52 1.67
N VAL A 492 63.20 65.86 0.44
CA VAL A 492 62.71 67.02 -0.32
C VAL A 492 61.80 66.55 -1.44
N ASN A 493 60.63 67.19 -1.60
CA ASN A 493 59.72 66.93 -2.70
C ASN A 493 60.19 67.68 -3.96
N CYS A 494 60.85 66.98 -4.88
CA CYS A 494 61.34 67.55 -6.14
C CYS A 494 60.23 67.87 -7.16
N LEU A 495 58.98 67.51 -6.87
CA LEU A 495 57.81 67.86 -7.67
C LEU A 495 57.01 69.03 -7.08
N ALA A 496 57.48 69.64 -5.98
CA ALA A 496 56.82 70.78 -5.38
C ALA A 496 56.81 71.98 -6.35
N LYS A 497 55.63 72.60 -6.52
CA LYS A 497 55.44 73.78 -7.38
C LYS A 497 55.58 75.10 -6.64
N SER A 498 55.96 75.08 -5.37
CA SER A 498 56.19 76.26 -4.53
C SER A 498 56.89 75.85 -3.24
N GLY A 499 57.48 76.83 -2.55
CA GLY A 499 58.12 76.65 -1.24
C GLY A 499 59.48 75.93 -1.24
N MET A 500 60.08 75.65 -2.41
CA MET A 500 61.44 75.11 -2.48
C MET A 500 62.48 76.22 -2.26
N SER A 501 63.60 75.87 -1.62
CA SER A 501 64.79 76.72 -1.53
C SER A 501 65.76 76.48 -2.70
N ASN A 502 66.79 77.33 -2.85
CA ASN A 502 67.84 77.10 -3.87
C ASN A 502 68.53 75.74 -3.68
N SER A 503 68.82 75.34 -2.44
CA SER A 503 69.41 74.03 -2.15
C SER A 503 68.49 72.87 -2.56
N ASP A 504 67.18 73.03 -2.37
CA ASP A 504 66.19 72.02 -2.79
C ASP A 504 66.14 71.92 -4.32
N CYS A 505 66.12 73.06 -5.01
CA CYS A 505 66.06 73.10 -6.47
C CYS A 505 67.30 72.50 -7.13
N ALA A 506 68.50 72.79 -6.61
CA ALA A 506 69.75 72.20 -7.07
C ALA A 506 69.80 70.68 -6.81
N LEU A 507 69.36 70.22 -5.64
CA LEU A 507 69.27 68.80 -5.32
C LEU A 507 68.34 68.04 -6.30
N CYS A 508 67.26 68.69 -6.70
CA CYS A 508 66.19 68.09 -7.47
C CYS A 508 66.40 68.13 -8.99
N ASN A 509 67.00 69.20 -9.52
CA ASN A 509 67.14 69.41 -10.97
C ASN A 509 68.57 69.22 -11.48
N GLY A 510 69.57 69.08 -10.60
CA GLY A 510 70.98 69.06 -10.98
C GLY A 510 71.68 70.40 -10.72
N THR A 511 72.99 70.41 -10.94
CA THR A 511 73.86 71.59 -10.74
C THR A 511 74.48 72.08 -12.05
N ASP A 512 74.04 71.55 -13.20
CA ASP A 512 74.59 71.93 -14.49
C ASP A 512 73.96 73.26 -14.96
N ASP A 513 74.73 74.06 -15.70
CA ASP A 513 74.26 75.35 -16.20
C ASP A 513 73.03 75.16 -17.13
N GLY A 514 71.92 75.78 -16.76
CA GLY A 514 70.63 75.68 -17.46
C GLY A 514 69.60 74.80 -16.76
N ASP A 515 69.99 74.05 -15.74
CA ASP A 515 69.04 73.33 -14.88
C ASP A 515 68.24 74.31 -14.02
N ASN A 516 67.01 73.93 -13.64
CA ASN A 516 66.16 74.72 -12.76
C ASN A 516 66.67 74.69 -11.31
N GLN A 517 67.90 75.15 -11.06
CA GLN A 517 68.61 74.98 -9.79
C GLN A 517 68.31 76.09 -8.76
N PHE A 518 67.60 77.16 -9.15
CA PHE A 518 67.32 78.29 -8.26
C PHE A 518 65.83 78.39 -7.95
N ALA A 519 65.48 78.78 -6.72
CA ALA A 519 64.12 79.05 -6.33
C ALA A 519 63.76 80.52 -6.58
N ASN A 520 62.64 80.76 -7.26
CA ASN A 520 62.07 82.10 -7.36
C ASN A 520 61.38 82.53 -6.05
N SER A 521 60.82 83.74 -6.03
CA SER A 521 60.15 84.28 -4.83
C SER A 521 58.91 83.51 -4.35
N GLN A 522 58.40 82.57 -5.16
CA GLN A 522 57.32 81.65 -4.81
C GLN A 522 57.83 80.25 -4.40
N GLY A 523 59.14 80.03 -4.47
CA GLY A 523 59.78 78.73 -4.26
C GLY A 523 59.55 77.74 -5.40
N GLN A 524 59.39 78.25 -6.63
CA GLN A 524 59.43 77.43 -7.85
C GLN A 524 60.86 77.37 -8.38
N CYS A 525 61.28 76.19 -8.80
CA CYS A 525 62.59 75.98 -9.40
C CYS A 525 62.64 76.57 -10.81
N VAL A 526 63.64 77.40 -11.05
CA VAL A 526 63.90 78.16 -12.28
C VAL A 526 65.39 78.14 -12.60
N SER A 527 65.75 78.32 -13.86
CA SER A 527 67.14 78.27 -14.32
C SER A 527 67.93 79.57 -14.08
N VAL A 528 67.27 80.62 -13.60
CA VAL A 528 67.85 81.95 -13.37
C VAL A 528 68.16 82.15 -11.88
N ASN A 529 69.36 82.64 -11.56
CA ASN A 529 69.74 82.92 -10.17
C ASN A 529 68.98 84.11 -9.60
N CYS A 530 67.89 83.82 -8.88
CA CYS A 530 67.02 84.85 -8.34
C CYS A 530 67.60 85.66 -7.16
N GLN A 531 68.83 85.33 -6.73
CA GLN A 531 69.58 86.07 -5.71
C GLN A 531 70.64 87.00 -6.32
N GLN A 532 70.74 87.09 -7.65
CA GLN A 532 71.67 88.01 -8.29
C GLN A 532 71.37 89.47 -7.89
N THR A 533 72.40 90.24 -7.60
CA THR A 533 72.28 91.64 -7.15
C THR A 533 72.43 92.65 -8.29
N SER A 534 72.75 92.18 -9.50
CA SER A 534 72.91 92.99 -10.72
C SER A 534 72.79 92.12 -11.96
N GLY A 535 72.51 92.73 -13.11
CA GLY A 535 72.39 92.03 -14.39
C GLY A 535 70.98 91.54 -14.72
N TRP A 536 69.97 92.00 -13.97
CA TRP A 536 68.58 91.66 -14.21
C TRP A 536 68.11 92.14 -15.59
N VAL A 537 67.53 91.23 -16.36
CA VAL A 537 66.71 91.55 -17.55
C VAL A 537 65.23 91.27 -17.28
N ASP A 538 64.34 91.83 -18.09
CA ASP A 538 62.88 91.67 -17.91
C ASP A 538 62.47 90.17 -17.85
N SER A 539 63.11 89.29 -18.64
CA SER A 539 62.86 87.84 -18.57
C SER A 539 63.22 87.24 -17.21
N ASP A 540 64.36 87.65 -16.63
CA ASP A 540 64.82 87.17 -15.34
C ASP A 540 63.88 87.63 -14.23
N CYS A 541 63.46 88.90 -14.27
CA CYS A 541 62.52 89.45 -13.31
C CYS A 541 61.15 88.77 -13.37
N ALA A 542 60.63 88.49 -14.57
CA ALA A 542 59.36 87.78 -14.74
C ALA A 542 59.40 86.35 -14.17
N VAL A 543 60.55 85.68 -14.28
CA VAL A 543 60.77 84.32 -13.77
C VAL A 543 61.02 84.30 -12.26
N CYS A 544 61.86 85.20 -11.76
CA CYS A 544 62.30 85.24 -10.37
C CYS A 544 61.34 85.97 -9.41
N ASN A 545 60.63 86.98 -9.92
CA ASN A 545 59.66 87.73 -9.14
C ASN A 545 58.45 88.11 -10.01
N PRO A 546 57.51 87.17 -10.25
CA PRO A 546 56.38 87.37 -11.16
C PRO A 546 55.50 88.59 -10.84
N LYS A 547 55.55 89.12 -9.61
CA LYS A 547 54.83 90.34 -9.19
C LYS A 547 55.52 91.64 -9.62
N THR A 548 56.79 91.58 -9.99
CA THR A 548 57.62 92.71 -10.44
C THR A 548 58.38 92.30 -11.71
N PRO A 549 57.69 92.12 -12.86
CA PRO A 549 58.27 91.42 -14.00
C PRO A 549 59.27 92.24 -14.83
N ASN A 550 59.57 93.48 -14.47
CA ASN A 550 60.41 94.37 -15.29
C ASN A 550 61.70 94.71 -14.54
N ALA A 551 62.85 94.62 -15.19
CA ALA A 551 64.11 95.09 -14.64
C ALA A 551 64.18 96.64 -14.63
N SER A 552 64.90 97.18 -13.66
CA SER A 552 65.32 98.58 -13.66
C SER A 552 66.28 98.85 -14.82
N SER A 553 66.38 100.12 -15.25
CA SER A 553 67.24 100.48 -16.38
C SER A 553 68.73 100.22 -16.15
N ASP A 554 69.16 100.17 -14.90
CA ASP A 554 70.52 99.82 -14.47
C ASP A 554 70.69 98.32 -14.16
N GLY A 555 69.62 97.52 -14.32
CA GLY A 555 69.65 96.07 -14.11
C GLY A 555 69.91 95.63 -12.67
N THR A 556 69.74 96.51 -11.68
CA THR A 556 70.03 96.21 -10.27
C THR A 556 68.81 95.69 -9.50
N THR A 557 67.58 95.98 -9.95
CA THR A 557 66.35 95.62 -9.23
C THR A 557 65.20 95.26 -10.17
N CYS A 558 64.22 94.49 -9.69
CA CYS A 558 62.97 94.20 -10.40
C CYS A 558 61.83 95.08 -9.89
N LEU A 559 61.10 95.71 -10.81
CA LEU A 559 60.09 96.73 -10.57
C LEU A 559 58.71 96.29 -11.11
N ASN A 560 57.65 96.69 -10.41
CA ASN A 560 56.29 96.53 -10.91
C ASN A 560 56.00 97.58 -12.01
N THR A 561 55.28 97.15 -13.05
CA THR A 561 54.88 97.91 -14.25
C THR A 561 54.26 99.28 -13.93
N THR A 562 53.67 99.44 -12.75
CA THR A 562 53.10 100.70 -12.26
C THR A 562 54.12 101.85 -12.21
N TYR A 563 55.41 101.57 -11.98
CA TYR A 563 56.45 102.60 -11.86
C TYR A 563 56.94 103.17 -13.21
N LYS A 564 57.01 102.35 -14.29
CA LYS A 564 57.35 102.87 -15.63
C LYS A 564 56.25 103.82 -16.16
N ALA A 565 54.99 103.53 -15.88
CA ALA A 565 53.86 104.39 -16.25
C ALA A 565 53.85 105.71 -15.46
N LEU A 566 54.20 105.70 -14.17
CA LEU A 566 54.29 106.91 -13.33
C LEU A 566 55.45 107.83 -13.75
N LEU A 567 56.62 107.28 -14.10
CA LEU A 567 57.74 108.10 -14.59
C LEU A 567 57.43 108.72 -15.96
N ALA A 568 56.85 107.96 -16.89
CA ALA A 568 56.44 108.49 -18.20
C ALA A 568 55.36 109.58 -18.09
N THR A 569 54.35 109.39 -17.23
CA THR A 569 53.31 110.41 -17.01
C THR A 569 53.85 111.64 -16.28
N SER A 570 54.79 111.49 -15.34
CA SER A 570 55.46 112.63 -14.70
C SER A 570 56.30 113.46 -15.67
N LEU A 571 56.99 112.82 -16.63
CA LEU A 571 57.79 113.50 -17.65
C LEU A 571 56.90 114.24 -18.68
N ILE A 572 55.77 113.63 -19.07
CA ILE A 572 54.77 114.26 -19.94
C ILE A 572 54.09 115.43 -19.24
N ALA A 573 53.75 115.30 -17.95
CA ALA A 573 53.20 116.39 -17.15
C ALA A 573 54.20 117.55 -16.99
N PHE A 574 55.49 117.26 -16.81
CA PHE A 574 56.54 118.27 -16.72
C PHE A 574 56.76 119.00 -18.07
N LEU A 575 56.68 118.28 -19.20
CA LEU A 575 56.78 118.87 -20.53
C LEU A 575 55.55 119.72 -20.91
N LEU A 576 54.36 119.37 -20.42
CA LEU A 576 53.13 120.15 -20.62
C LEU A 576 53.05 121.43 -19.76
N ILE A 577 53.89 121.58 -18.72
CA ILE A 577 54.02 122.82 -17.93
C ILE A 577 55.03 123.79 -18.59
N LEU A 578 55.85 123.31 -19.53
CA LEU A 578 56.88 124.08 -20.23
C LEU A 578 56.43 124.63 -21.60
N ILE A 579 55.19 124.38 -22.01
CA ILE A 579 54.52 124.93 -23.21
C ILE A 579 53.33 125.75 -22.74
#